data_AF-A0A4Y3WBH7-F1
#
_entry.id   AF-A0A4Y3WBH7-F1
#
_cell.length_a   1.000
_cell.length_b   1.000
_cell.length_c   1.000
_cell.angle_alpha   90.00
_cell.angle_beta   90.00
_cell.angle_gamma   90.00
#
_symmetry.space_group_name_H-M   'P 1'
#
loop_
_entity.id
_entity.type
_entity.pdbx_description
1 polymer ?
#
loop_
_entity_poly.entity_id
_entity_poly.type
_entity_poly.pdbx_seq_one_letter_code
_entity_poly.pdbx_strand_id
1 'polypeptide(L)'
;MVDTNVLAPLSLADFEQAIASKPNTLEVHLDLVERDIKVEGCKVHIHCHCLKVDADGRVSPIRLAEFMRSAVIDYAIPHEARQRAKERDNREGGSAATIELYHRALGTFTDLKTSGEGGELLLYLLAERFLNLPQILCKMSLKTSSQVHYHGADGVYADVDEDGVLNLYWGESKIHADPAKAIRECLSSLKPFLDEEEGESAKRERDLVLLSERADLGKLDLNASLRRFFDQTDPLVKRKR
;
A
#
# COMPACT_ATOMS: atom_id res chain seq x y z
N MET A 1 32.24 -17.18 6.90
CA MET A 1 31.03 -17.19 7.76
C MET A 1 30.54 -15.77 7.80
N VAL A 2 29.39 -15.50 7.17
CA VAL A 2 28.73 -14.18 7.27
C VAL A 2 28.08 -14.17 8.65
N ASP A 3 28.44 -13.20 9.49
CA ASP A 3 27.81 -13.01 10.79
C ASP A 3 26.30 -12.85 10.59
N THR A 4 25.53 -13.84 11.00
CA THR A 4 24.05 -13.84 10.99
C THR A 4 23.45 -12.95 12.08
N ASN A 5 24.30 -12.21 12.81
CA ASN A 5 23.95 -11.50 14.05
C ASN A 5 23.69 -10.00 13.88
N VAL A 6 23.72 -9.48 12.66
CA VAL A 6 23.44 -8.06 12.39
C VAL A 6 22.33 -7.97 11.36
N LEU A 7 21.16 -7.51 11.79
CA LEU A 7 20.12 -7.01 10.89
C LEU A 7 20.75 -5.88 10.07
N ALA A 8 20.69 -5.94 8.74
CA ALA A 8 20.95 -4.73 7.96
C ALA A 8 19.89 -3.71 8.41
N PRO A 9 20.29 -2.58 9.03
CA PRO A 9 19.32 -1.64 9.56
C PRO A 9 18.53 -1.07 8.38
N LEU A 10 17.21 -1.24 8.41
CA LEU A 10 16.36 -0.49 7.50
C LEU A 10 16.48 0.98 7.88
N SER A 11 16.73 1.83 6.89
CA SER A 11 16.82 3.27 7.08
C SER A 11 15.63 3.97 6.45
N LEU A 12 15.31 5.20 6.89
CA LEU A 12 14.29 6.01 6.25
C LEU A 12 14.55 6.16 4.74
N ALA A 13 15.82 6.34 4.36
CA ALA A 13 16.25 6.44 2.98
C ALA A 13 15.91 5.19 2.14
N ASP A 14 15.87 4.00 2.76
CA ASP A 14 15.48 2.78 2.06
C ASP A 14 14.01 2.81 1.62
N PHE A 15 13.13 3.27 2.52
CA PHE A 15 11.70 3.44 2.26
C PHE A 15 11.43 4.58 1.27
N GLU A 16 12.13 5.71 1.40
CA GLU A 16 12.04 6.83 0.45
C GLU A 16 12.45 6.39 -0.97
N GLN A 17 13.55 5.64 -1.10
CA GLN A 17 14.02 5.15 -2.40
C GLN A 17 13.03 4.17 -3.06
N ALA A 18 12.24 3.44 -2.28
CA ALA A 18 11.19 2.56 -2.82
C ALA A 18 10.11 3.35 -3.59
N ILE A 19 9.92 4.64 -3.26
CA ILE A 19 8.92 5.52 -3.89
C ILE A 19 9.56 6.54 -4.84
N ALA A 20 10.82 6.93 -4.62
CA ALA A 20 11.49 8.04 -5.31
C ALA A 20 11.51 7.95 -6.84
N SER A 21 11.38 6.75 -7.40
CA SER A 21 11.42 6.52 -8.85
C SER A 21 10.16 6.89 -9.60
N LYS A 22 9.05 7.21 -8.91
CA LYS A 22 7.76 7.35 -9.57
C LYS A 22 7.17 8.78 -9.45
N PRO A 23 6.72 9.38 -10.57
CA PRO A 23 6.47 10.81 -10.67
C PRO A 23 5.26 11.24 -9.83
N ASN A 24 5.43 12.27 -9.00
CA ASN A 24 4.33 12.85 -8.24
C ASN A 24 3.45 13.71 -9.17
N THR A 25 2.46 13.08 -9.79
CA THR A 25 1.52 13.71 -10.74
C THR A 25 0.09 13.74 -10.20
N LEU A 26 -0.11 13.32 -8.95
CA LEU A 26 -1.43 13.27 -8.34
C LEU A 26 -2.05 14.69 -8.22
N GLU A 27 -1.21 15.71 -8.05
CA GLU A 27 -1.58 17.14 -7.99
C GLU A 27 -2.20 17.68 -9.30
N VAL A 28 -2.02 16.96 -10.42
CA VAL A 28 -2.69 17.26 -11.69
C VAL A 28 -4.18 16.89 -11.63
N HIS A 29 -4.54 15.95 -10.76
CA HIS A 29 -5.90 15.41 -10.67
C HIS A 29 -6.62 15.80 -9.39
N LEU A 30 -5.87 16.10 -8.32
CA LEU A 30 -6.38 16.48 -7.01
C LEU A 30 -5.85 17.84 -6.58
N ASP A 31 -6.70 18.67 -5.99
CA ASP A 31 -6.29 19.87 -5.27
C ASP A 31 -6.34 19.60 -3.77
N LEU A 32 -5.32 20.08 -3.06
CA LEU A 32 -5.28 20.04 -1.60
C LEU A 32 -6.24 21.09 -1.04
N VAL A 33 -7.22 20.64 -0.25
CA VAL A 33 -8.16 21.53 0.46
C VAL A 33 -7.57 21.93 1.79
N GLU A 34 -7.18 20.94 2.61
CA GLU A 34 -6.55 21.16 3.91
C GLU A 34 -5.59 20.01 4.24
N ARG A 35 -4.55 20.33 5.01
CA ARG A 35 -3.51 19.38 5.43
C ARG A 35 -3.25 19.50 6.91
N ASP A 36 -3.02 18.35 7.56
CA ASP A 36 -2.57 18.26 8.95
C ASP A 36 -3.57 18.87 9.95
N ILE A 37 -4.87 18.70 9.67
CA ILE A 37 -5.90 19.10 10.63
C ILE A 37 -5.89 18.08 11.77
N LYS A 38 -5.62 18.56 12.98
CA LYS A 38 -5.64 17.74 14.19
C LYS A 38 -7.03 17.73 14.79
N VAL A 39 -7.50 16.56 15.21
CA VAL A 39 -8.74 16.44 15.97
C VAL A 39 -8.42 16.53 17.46
N GLU A 40 -8.95 17.55 18.13
CA GLU A 40 -8.71 17.76 19.56
C GLU A 40 -9.10 16.52 20.39
N GLY A 41 -8.24 16.14 21.35
CA GLY A 41 -8.43 14.97 22.20
C GLY A 41 -8.17 13.62 21.51
N CYS A 42 -7.75 13.59 20.24
CA CYS A 42 -7.47 12.38 19.48
C CYS A 42 -6.08 12.43 18.82
N LYS A 43 -5.44 11.27 18.64
CA LYS A 43 -4.25 11.14 17.77
C LYS A 43 -4.68 10.96 16.31
N VAL A 44 -5.42 11.92 15.79
CA VAL A 44 -5.99 11.87 14.44
C VAL A 44 -5.56 13.12 13.65
N HIS A 45 -5.01 12.86 12.47
CA HIS A 45 -4.62 13.86 11.48
C HIS A 45 -5.48 13.68 10.23
N ILE A 46 -6.01 14.78 9.70
CA ILE A 46 -6.86 14.78 8.50
C ILE A 46 -6.13 15.51 7.37
N HIS A 47 -6.11 14.86 6.21
CA HIS A 47 -5.67 15.44 4.95
C HIS A 47 -6.83 15.37 3.97
N CYS A 48 -7.30 16.52 3.49
CA CYS A 48 -8.47 16.64 2.64
C CYS A 48 -8.05 17.08 1.24
N HIS A 49 -8.48 16.32 0.24
CA HIS A 49 -8.29 16.64 -1.17
C HIS A 49 -9.63 16.63 -1.89
N CYS A 50 -9.75 17.42 -2.95
CA CYS A 50 -10.87 17.36 -3.87
C CYS A 50 -10.37 17.11 -5.30
N LEU A 51 -11.27 16.67 -6.17
CA LEU A 51 -10.99 16.59 -7.59
C LEU A 51 -10.70 17.99 -8.14
N LYS A 52 -9.69 18.08 -9.01
CA LYS A 52 -9.37 19.31 -9.70
C LYS A 52 -10.56 19.78 -10.52
N VAL A 53 -10.87 21.07 -10.38
CA VAL A 53 -11.97 21.73 -11.07
C VAL A 53 -11.44 22.43 -12.31
N ASP A 54 -12.06 22.21 -13.46
CA ASP A 54 -11.68 22.91 -14.69
C ASP A 54 -12.19 24.37 -14.71
N ALA A 55 -11.82 25.12 -15.76
CA ALA A 55 -12.21 26.52 -15.91
C ALA A 55 -13.73 26.74 -15.98
N ASP A 56 -14.50 25.71 -16.33
CA ASP A 56 -15.96 25.74 -16.41
C ASP A 56 -16.62 25.32 -15.08
N GLY A 57 -15.84 25.06 -14.02
CA GLY A 57 -16.36 24.62 -12.73
C GLY A 57 -16.70 23.12 -12.67
N ARG A 58 -16.23 22.31 -13.62
CA ARG A 58 -16.54 20.87 -13.66
C ARG A 58 -15.41 20.02 -13.09
N VAL A 59 -15.78 18.91 -12.46
CA VAL A 59 -14.85 17.86 -12.02
C VAL A 59 -14.88 16.68 -12.99
N SER A 60 -13.75 15.99 -13.16
CA SER A 60 -13.66 14.82 -14.04
C SER A 60 -13.12 13.58 -13.30
N PRO A 61 -14.01 12.75 -12.73
CA PRO A 61 -13.61 11.46 -12.16
C PRO A 61 -13.00 10.51 -13.19
N ILE A 62 -13.39 10.64 -14.47
CA ILE A 62 -12.86 9.81 -15.57
C ILE A 62 -11.37 10.06 -15.76
N ARG A 63 -10.92 11.32 -15.76
CA ARG A 63 -9.48 11.65 -15.86
C ARG A 63 -8.68 11.09 -14.69
N LEU A 64 -9.23 11.14 -13.48
CA LEU A 64 -8.59 10.51 -12.32
C LEU A 64 -8.50 8.99 -12.51
N ALA A 65 -9.56 8.33 -12.96
CA ALA A 65 -9.54 6.89 -13.21
C ALA A 65 -8.54 6.47 -14.30
N GLU A 66 -8.44 7.25 -15.39
CA GLU A 66 -7.45 7.03 -16.46
C GLU A 66 -6.02 7.17 -15.95
N PHE A 67 -5.77 8.15 -15.08
CA PHE A 67 -4.49 8.30 -14.39
C PHE A 67 -4.22 7.13 -13.45
N MET A 68 -5.17 6.76 -12.59
CA MET A 68 -5.02 5.65 -11.66
C MET A 68 -4.65 4.35 -12.38
N ARG A 69 -5.23 4.11 -13.57
CA ARG A 69 -4.92 2.96 -14.41
C ARG A 69 -3.44 2.87 -14.80
N SER A 70 -2.71 3.98 -14.91
CA SER A 70 -1.28 3.94 -15.19
C SER A 70 -0.46 3.32 -14.05
N ALA A 71 -0.99 3.29 -12.83
CA ALA A 71 -0.35 2.70 -11.66
C ALA A 71 -0.76 1.24 -11.40
N VAL A 72 -1.61 0.65 -12.26
CA VAL A 72 -2.21 -0.67 -11.99
C VAL A 72 -1.18 -1.80 -11.88
N ILE A 73 -0.10 -1.73 -12.66
CA ILE A 73 0.99 -2.71 -12.58
C ILE A 73 1.71 -2.58 -11.24
N ASP A 74 2.06 -1.37 -10.83
CA ASP A 74 2.79 -1.13 -9.58
C ASP A 74 1.98 -1.53 -8.35
N TYR A 75 0.66 -1.35 -8.40
CA TYR A 75 -0.26 -1.71 -7.33
C TYR A 75 -0.54 -3.21 -7.25
N ALA A 76 -0.85 -3.87 -8.38
CA ALA A 76 -1.36 -5.24 -8.37
C ALA A 76 -0.28 -6.32 -8.56
N ILE A 77 0.90 -5.95 -9.09
CA ILE A 77 1.93 -6.92 -9.49
C ILE A 77 3.14 -6.89 -8.53
N PRO A 78 3.51 -8.04 -7.94
CA PRO A 78 4.70 -8.13 -7.08
C PRO A 78 5.97 -7.63 -7.76
N HIS A 79 6.88 -7.01 -7.00
CA HIS A 79 8.08 -6.38 -7.58
C HIS A 79 8.96 -7.35 -8.35
N GLU A 80 9.14 -8.57 -7.84
CA GLU A 80 9.93 -9.61 -8.50
C GLU A 80 9.42 -9.91 -9.92
N ALA A 81 8.10 -9.96 -10.11
CA ALA A 81 7.50 -10.18 -11.43
C ALA A 81 7.71 -8.98 -12.36
N ARG A 82 7.63 -7.75 -11.84
CA ARG A 82 7.92 -6.51 -12.59
C ARG A 82 9.38 -6.49 -13.04
N GLN A 83 10.31 -6.83 -12.15
CA GLN A 83 11.74 -6.87 -12.45
C GLN A 83 12.08 -7.92 -13.52
N ARG A 84 11.54 -9.14 -13.41
CA ARG A 84 11.71 -10.19 -14.42
C ARG A 84 11.17 -9.78 -15.79
N ALA A 85 10.03 -9.10 -15.84
CA ALA A 85 9.48 -8.59 -17.09
C ALA A 85 10.38 -7.53 -17.72
N LYS A 86 10.89 -6.58 -16.92
CA LYS A 86 11.82 -5.54 -17.37
C LYS A 86 13.11 -6.13 -17.93
N GLU A 87 13.69 -7.12 -17.27
CA GLU A 87 14.89 -7.83 -17.74
C GLU A 87 14.65 -8.58 -19.05
N ARG A 88 13.49 -9.24 -19.17
CA ARG A 88 13.08 -9.91 -20.41
C ARG A 88 12.94 -8.93 -21.57
N ASP A 89 12.22 -7.83 -21.36
CA ASP A 89 12.00 -6.79 -22.37
C ASP A 89 13.32 -6.14 -22.82
N ASN A 90 14.24 -5.87 -21.89
CA ASN A 90 15.58 -5.36 -22.21
C ASN A 90 16.40 -6.36 -23.04
N ARG A 91 16.36 -7.65 -22.71
CA ARG A 91 17.09 -8.70 -23.44
C ARG A 91 16.53 -8.92 -24.85
N GLU A 92 15.21 -8.85 -25.00
CA GLU A 92 14.50 -9.13 -26.26
C GLU A 92 14.32 -7.88 -27.14
N GLY A 93 14.61 -6.68 -26.61
CA GLY A 93 14.50 -5.42 -27.35
C GLY A 93 13.05 -5.00 -27.61
N GLY A 94 12.15 -5.18 -26.63
CA GLY A 94 10.71 -4.94 -26.80
C GLY A 94 9.98 -4.54 -25.52
N SER A 95 8.65 -4.70 -25.50
CA SER A 95 7.80 -4.38 -24.34
C SER A 95 6.71 -5.43 -24.09
N ALA A 96 6.89 -6.63 -24.66
CA ALA A 96 5.89 -7.69 -24.63
C ALA A 96 5.61 -8.16 -23.19
N ALA A 97 6.66 -8.35 -22.38
CA ALA A 97 6.50 -8.79 -20.99
C ALA A 97 5.80 -7.73 -20.14
N THR A 98 6.09 -6.45 -20.37
CA THR A 98 5.39 -5.34 -19.70
C THR A 98 3.90 -5.29 -20.08
N ILE A 99 3.56 -5.50 -21.36
CA ILE A 99 2.17 -5.56 -21.84
C ILE A 99 1.43 -6.77 -21.25
N GLU A 100 2.09 -7.94 -21.16
CA GLU A 100 1.55 -9.12 -20.49
C GLU A 100 1.21 -8.82 -19.02
N LEU A 101 2.09 -8.12 -18.30
CA LEU A 101 1.82 -7.70 -16.92
C LEU A 101 0.66 -6.71 -16.81
N TYR A 102 0.54 -5.78 -17.76
CA TYR A 102 -0.59 -4.85 -17.78
C TYR A 102 -1.94 -5.59 -17.88
N HIS A 103 -2.06 -6.53 -18.83
CA HIS A 103 -3.26 -7.34 -18.97
C HIS A 103 -3.51 -8.21 -17.74
N ARG A 104 -2.45 -8.79 -17.15
CA ARG A 104 -2.56 -9.56 -15.90
C ARG A 104 -3.06 -8.70 -14.76
N ALA A 105 -2.55 -7.47 -14.61
CA ALA A 105 -2.93 -6.53 -13.57
C ALA A 105 -4.40 -6.14 -13.71
N LEU A 106 -4.85 -5.77 -14.93
CA LEU A 106 -6.26 -5.48 -15.21
C LEU A 106 -7.17 -6.68 -14.88
N GLY A 107 -6.74 -7.89 -15.23
CA GLY A 107 -7.48 -9.13 -14.94
C GLY A 107 -7.62 -9.46 -13.45
N THR A 108 -6.92 -8.74 -12.55
CA THR A 108 -7.13 -8.89 -11.10
C THR A 108 -8.37 -8.16 -10.60
N PHE A 109 -8.81 -7.12 -11.31
CA PHE A 109 -9.98 -6.32 -10.96
C PHE A 109 -11.27 -7.02 -11.41
N THR A 110 -12.37 -6.78 -10.68
CA THR A 110 -13.69 -7.29 -11.03
C THR A 110 -14.55 -6.22 -11.73
N ASP A 111 -15.43 -6.67 -12.63
CA ASP A 111 -16.44 -5.81 -13.27
C ASP A 111 -17.61 -5.43 -12.34
N LEU A 112 -17.61 -5.90 -11.08
CA LEU A 112 -18.61 -5.54 -10.08
C LEU A 112 -18.49 -4.07 -9.72
N LYS A 113 -19.53 -3.27 -10.05
CA LYS A 113 -19.60 -1.83 -9.77
C LYS A 113 -19.45 -1.45 -8.29
N THR A 114 -19.65 -2.40 -7.39
CA THR A 114 -19.61 -2.21 -5.92
C THR A 114 -18.37 -2.84 -5.28
N SER A 115 -17.34 -3.19 -6.05
CA SER A 115 -16.17 -3.92 -5.54
C SER A 115 -15.29 -3.12 -4.58
N GLY A 116 -15.30 -1.78 -4.68
CA GLY A 116 -14.45 -0.90 -3.89
C GLY A 116 -12.98 -0.86 -4.35
N GLU A 117 -12.57 -1.69 -5.33
CA GLU A 117 -11.17 -1.85 -5.74
C GLU A 117 -10.53 -0.57 -6.32
N GLY A 118 -11.34 0.30 -6.93
CA GLY A 118 -10.88 1.64 -7.32
C GLY A 118 -10.50 2.52 -6.11
N GLY A 119 -11.21 2.36 -4.99
CA GLY A 119 -10.87 3.02 -3.72
C GLY A 119 -9.57 2.47 -3.13
N GLU A 120 -9.35 1.17 -3.21
CA GLU A 120 -8.11 0.53 -2.76
C GLU A 120 -6.90 1.05 -3.56
N LEU A 121 -7.03 1.17 -4.89
CA LEU A 121 -6.01 1.74 -5.76
C LEU A 121 -5.78 3.25 -5.50
N LEU A 122 -6.83 4.01 -5.22
CA LEU A 122 -6.69 5.44 -4.89
C LEU A 122 -6.00 5.62 -3.53
N LEU A 123 -6.33 4.79 -2.54
CA LEU A 123 -5.66 4.76 -1.24
C LEU A 123 -4.16 4.49 -1.40
N TYR A 124 -3.79 3.50 -2.23
CA TYR A 124 -2.40 3.21 -2.58
C TYR A 124 -1.67 4.45 -3.12
N LEU A 125 -2.28 5.15 -4.07
CA LEU A 125 -1.69 6.36 -4.63
C LEU A 125 -1.57 7.49 -3.61
N LEU A 126 -2.57 7.71 -2.75
CA LEU A 126 -2.50 8.73 -1.70
C LEU A 126 -1.40 8.38 -0.68
N ALA A 127 -1.33 7.13 -0.23
CA ALA A 127 -0.32 6.71 0.73
C ALA A 127 1.10 6.88 0.19
N GLU A 128 1.39 6.38 -1.01
CA GLU A 128 2.75 6.49 -1.56
C GLU A 128 3.10 7.91 -2.03
N ARG A 129 2.21 8.59 -2.75
CA ARG A 129 2.54 9.86 -3.42
C ARG A 129 2.42 11.07 -2.52
N PHE A 130 1.53 11.00 -1.54
CA PHE A 130 1.22 12.15 -0.68
C PHE A 130 1.77 11.97 0.73
N LEU A 131 1.68 10.76 1.30
CA LEU A 131 2.19 10.47 2.65
C LEU A 131 3.62 9.92 2.64
N ASN A 132 4.18 9.58 1.46
CA ASN A 132 5.47 8.91 1.32
C ASN A 132 5.56 7.57 2.08
N LEU A 133 4.43 6.86 2.18
CA LEU A 133 4.34 5.56 2.84
C LEU A 133 4.30 4.45 1.78
N PRO A 134 5.38 3.67 1.58
CA PRO A 134 5.40 2.60 0.60
C PRO A 134 4.49 1.45 1.03
N GLN A 135 3.78 0.87 0.06
CA GLN A 135 2.97 -0.30 0.32
C GLN A 135 3.86 -1.54 0.41
N ILE A 136 3.75 -2.28 1.52
CA ILE A 136 4.52 -3.51 1.76
C ILE A 136 3.65 -4.77 1.61
N LEU A 137 2.32 -4.64 1.71
CA LEU A 137 1.36 -5.72 1.44
C LEU A 137 0.14 -5.17 0.71
N CYS A 138 -0.23 -5.81 -0.40
CA CYS A 138 -1.36 -5.41 -1.23
C CYS A 138 -2.44 -6.51 -1.24
N LYS A 139 -3.69 -6.16 -0.94
CA LYS A 139 -4.83 -7.08 -0.95
C LYS A 139 -5.05 -7.74 -2.32
N MET A 140 -4.86 -6.99 -3.41
CA MET A 140 -4.98 -7.54 -4.77
C MET A 140 -3.95 -8.60 -5.08
N SER A 141 -2.71 -8.44 -4.60
CA SER A 141 -1.67 -9.47 -4.76
C SER A 141 -2.05 -10.79 -4.07
N LEU A 142 -2.79 -10.72 -2.95
CA LEU A 142 -3.26 -11.88 -2.19
C LEU A 142 -4.44 -12.59 -2.86
N LYS A 143 -5.37 -11.86 -3.50
CA LYS A 143 -6.51 -12.42 -4.25
C LYS A 143 -6.07 -13.31 -5.43
N THR A 144 -4.91 -13.03 -6.03
CA THR A 144 -4.38 -13.84 -7.15
C THR A 144 -3.80 -15.19 -6.73
N SER A 145 -3.58 -15.40 -5.42
CA SER A 145 -3.28 -16.72 -4.88
C SER A 145 -4.59 -17.46 -4.65
N SER A 146 -4.87 -18.46 -5.48
CA SER A 146 -6.15 -19.22 -5.53
C SER A 146 -6.53 -19.98 -4.25
N GLN A 147 -5.78 -19.81 -3.16
CA GLN A 147 -5.93 -20.55 -1.91
C GLN A 147 -6.28 -19.67 -0.69
N VAL A 148 -6.38 -18.34 -0.83
CA VAL A 148 -6.55 -17.45 0.33
C VAL A 148 -7.79 -16.58 0.20
N HIS A 149 -8.85 -16.93 0.93
CA HIS A 149 -9.97 -16.02 1.22
C HIS A 149 -9.53 -14.99 2.26
N TYR A 150 -8.79 -13.97 1.81
CA TYR A 150 -8.26 -12.93 2.68
C TYR A 150 -9.29 -11.80 2.89
N HIS A 151 -9.60 -11.54 4.17
CA HIS A 151 -10.48 -10.45 4.64
C HIS A 151 -9.73 -9.50 5.58
N GLY A 152 -8.50 -9.14 5.25
CA GLY A 152 -7.71 -8.13 5.98
C GLY A 152 -7.75 -6.75 5.31
N ALA A 153 -6.83 -5.87 5.71
CA ALA A 153 -6.79 -4.49 5.23
C ALA A 153 -6.61 -4.37 3.71
N ASP A 154 -7.08 -3.27 3.13
CA ASP A 154 -6.94 -2.97 1.70
C ASP A 154 -5.48 -2.83 1.27
N GLY A 155 -4.64 -2.33 2.18
CA GLY A 155 -3.19 -2.36 2.05
C GLY A 155 -2.50 -2.16 3.39
N VAL A 156 -1.27 -2.65 3.51
CA VAL A 156 -0.39 -2.35 4.64
C VAL A 156 0.81 -1.56 4.12
N TYR A 157 1.13 -0.48 4.82
CA TYR A 157 2.24 0.42 4.52
C TYR A 157 3.18 0.45 5.71
N ALA A 158 4.43 0.85 5.49
CA ALA A 158 5.41 0.95 6.56
C ALA A 158 6.44 2.03 6.29
N ASP A 159 7.04 2.52 7.38
CA ASP A 159 8.27 3.30 7.38
C ASP A 159 9.13 2.88 8.59
N VAL A 160 10.24 3.57 8.80
CA VAL A 160 11.10 3.38 9.96
C VAL A 160 11.43 4.73 10.59
N ASP A 161 11.44 4.79 11.92
CA ASP A 161 11.88 5.98 12.64
C ASP A 161 13.42 6.08 12.76
N GLU A 162 13.89 7.18 13.35
CA GLU A 162 15.33 7.44 13.55
C GLU A 162 16.01 6.40 14.46
N ASP A 163 15.23 5.70 15.30
CA ASP A 163 15.69 4.66 16.23
C ASP A 163 15.66 3.25 15.60
N GLY A 164 15.24 3.12 14.33
CA GLY A 164 15.12 1.84 13.65
C GLY A 164 13.86 1.05 13.98
N VAL A 165 12.84 1.68 14.58
CA VAL A 165 11.53 1.07 14.84
C VAL A 165 10.70 1.07 13.56
N LEU A 166 10.29 -0.11 13.11
CA LEU A 166 9.37 -0.27 11.99
C LEU A 166 7.95 0.14 12.41
N ASN A 167 7.38 1.16 11.74
CA ASN A 167 5.99 1.55 11.94
C ASN A 167 5.11 0.88 10.88
N LEU A 168 3.92 0.45 11.29
CA LEU A 168 2.94 -0.19 10.41
C LEU A 168 1.67 0.64 10.32
N TYR A 169 1.17 0.77 9.10
CA TYR A 169 -0.04 1.51 8.79
C TYR A 169 -1.01 0.60 8.04
N TRP A 170 -2.12 0.24 8.69
CA TRP A 170 -3.23 -0.46 8.04
C TRP A 170 -4.10 0.55 7.32
N GLY A 171 -4.23 0.38 6.00
CA GLY A 171 -5.04 1.22 5.15
C GLY A 171 -6.39 0.58 4.82
N GLU A 172 -7.44 1.39 4.87
CA GLU A 172 -8.79 1.02 4.47
C GLU A 172 -9.40 2.14 3.62
N SER A 173 -10.14 1.76 2.59
CA SER A 173 -10.80 2.67 1.66
C SER A 173 -12.31 2.48 1.64
N LYS A 174 -13.05 3.59 1.49
CA LYS A 174 -14.52 3.59 1.36
C LYS A 174 -14.95 4.66 0.34
N ILE A 175 -15.68 4.26 -0.69
CA ILE A 175 -16.27 5.17 -1.67
C ILE A 175 -17.78 5.19 -1.48
N HIS A 176 -18.31 6.31 -0.98
CA HIS A 176 -19.75 6.53 -0.82
C HIS A 176 -20.14 7.95 -1.24
N ALA A 177 -21.43 8.13 -1.55
CA ALA A 177 -21.99 9.46 -1.77
C ALA A 177 -22.03 10.29 -0.48
N ASP A 178 -22.15 9.65 0.69
CA ASP A 178 -22.13 10.30 2.00
C ASP A 178 -20.73 10.17 2.63
N PRO A 179 -19.98 11.27 2.79
CA PRO A 179 -18.63 11.23 3.37
C PRO A 179 -18.62 10.84 4.84
N ALA A 180 -19.64 11.23 5.63
CA ALA A 180 -19.71 10.87 7.05
C ALA A 180 -19.96 9.37 7.22
N LYS A 181 -20.77 8.77 6.34
CA LYS A 181 -20.93 7.32 6.29
C LYS A 181 -19.62 6.62 5.92
N ALA A 182 -18.92 7.10 4.89
CA ALA A 182 -17.64 6.54 4.45
C ALA A 182 -16.59 6.53 5.58
N ILE A 183 -16.45 7.64 6.30
CA ILE A 183 -15.50 7.77 7.41
C ILE A 183 -15.85 6.80 8.54
N ARG A 184 -17.14 6.71 8.94
CA ARG A 184 -17.57 5.79 10.01
C ARG A 184 -17.31 4.32 9.64
N GLU A 185 -17.62 3.93 8.41
CA GLU A 185 -17.36 2.56 7.94
C GLU A 185 -15.85 2.26 7.88
N CYS A 186 -15.04 3.21 7.42
CA CYS A 186 -13.58 3.07 7.39
C CYS A 186 -13.00 2.88 8.81
N LEU A 187 -13.38 3.74 9.77
CA LEU A 187 -12.95 3.61 11.16
C LEU A 187 -13.45 2.30 11.81
N SER A 188 -14.65 1.83 11.43
CA SER A 188 -15.19 0.56 11.93
C SER A 188 -14.42 -0.64 11.39
N SER A 189 -14.02 -0.62 10.12
CA SER A 189 -13.11 -1.61 9.51
C SER A 189 -11.73 -1.62 10.18
N LEU A 190 -11.22 -0.44 10.55
CA LEU A 190 -9.89 -0.28 11.16
C LEU A 190 -9.86 -0.65 12.65
N LYS A 191 -10.98 -0.53 13.38
CA LYS A 191 -11.06 -0.78 14.82
C LYS A 191 -10.40 -2.11 15.25
N PRO A 192 -10.66 -3.26 14.59
CA PRO A 192 -9.96 -4.51 14.85
C PRO A 192 -8.43 -4.40 14.88
N PHE A 193 -7.86 -3.65 13.94
CA PHE A 193 -6.42 -3.48 13.81
C PHE A 193 -5.82 -2.49 14.80
N LEU A 194 -6.64 -1.78 15.59
CA LEU A 194 -6.19 -0.81 16.59
C LEU A 194 -6.42 -1.31 18.02
N ASP A 195 -7.54 -2.00 18.26
CA ASP A 195 -8.11 -2.26 19.59
C ASP A 195 -8.19 -3.76 19.96
N GLU A 196 -8.02 -4.70 19.01
CA GLU A 196 -8.09 -6.14 19.35
C GLU A 196 -6.95 -6.56 20.30
N GLU A 197 -7.30 -7.42 21.26
CA GLU A 197 -6.33 -8.11 22.10
C GLU A 197 -5.45 -9.04 21.25
N GLU A 198 -4.20 -9.21 21.66
CA GLU A 198 -3.27 -10.09 20.95
C GLU A 198 -3.68 -11.55 21.11
N GLY A 199 -3.63 -12.30 20.02
CA GLY A 199 -3.94 -13.72 19.99
C GLY A 199 -3.96 -14.24 18.57
N GLU A 200 -3.88 -15.57 18.41
CA GLU A 200 -3.85 -16.24 17.10
C GLU A 200 -5.07 -15.94 16.22
N SER A 201 -6.21 -15.59 16.84
CA SER A 201 -7.45 -15.26 16.15
C SER A 201 -7.58 -13.78 15.74
N ALA A 202 -6.68 -12.90 16.22
CA ALA A 202 -6.74 -11.46 15.95
C ALA A 202 -6.57 -11.19 14.45
N LYS A 203 -7.33 -10.23 13.91
CA LYS A 203 -7.19 -9.85 12.50
C LYS A 203 -5.81 -9.31 12.19
N ARG A 204 -5.27 -8.51 13.12
CA ARG A 204 -3.90 -7.98 13.03
C ARG A 204 -2.87 -9.10 12.91
N GLU A 205 -3.02 -10.19 13.66
CA GLU A 205 -2.03 -11.28 13.66
C GLU A 205 -1.97 -12.02 12.32
N ARG A 206 -3.12 -12.21 11.66
CA ARG A 206 -3.15 -12.78 10.30
C ARG A 206 -2.39 -11.93 9.29
N ASP A 207 -2.53 -10.60 9.37
CA ASP A 207 -1.78 -9.69 8.50
C ASP A 207 -0.27 -9.76 8.81
N LEU A 208 0.13 -9.89 10.08
CA LEU A 208 1.54 -10.04 10.46
C LEU A 208 2.15 -11.34 9.93
N VAL A 209 1.42 -12.45 9.96
CA VAL A 209 1.85 -13.71 9.33
C VAL A 209 2.02 -13.54 7.81
N LEU A 210 1.09 -12.86 7.16
CA LEU A 210 1.23 -12.60 5.72
C LEU A 210 2.42 -11.68 5.42
N LEU A 211 2.70 -10.71 6.29
CA LEU A 211 3.84 -9.81 6.16
C LEU A 211 5.18 -10.56 6.30
N SER A 212 5.28 -11.53 7.21
CA SER A 212 6.51 -12.34 7.35
C SER A 212 6.83 -13.16 6.09
N GLU A 213 5.81 -13.54 5.32
CA GLU A 213 5.99 -14.30 4.08
C GLU A 213 6.10 -13.42 2.83
N ARG A 214 5.30 -12.34 2.77
CA ARG A 214 4.97 -11.64 1.52
C ARG A 214 5.36 -10.18 1.50
N ALA A 215 5.82 -9.60 2.61
CA ALA A 215 6.22 -8.19 2.62
C ALA A 215 7.24 -7.91 1.51
N ASP A 216 6.99 -6.85 0.75
CA ASP A 216 7.78 -6.48 -0.43
C ASP A 216 7.94 -4.96 -0.52
N LEU A 217 9.16 -4.47 -0.28
CA LEU A 217 9.56 -3.06 -0.43
C LEU A 217 10.16 -2.78 -1.81
N GLY A 218 10.15 -3.75 -2.71
CA GLY A 218 10.72 -3.63 -4.05
C GLY A 218 12.25 -3.74 -4.12
N LYS A 219 12.91 -4.15 -3.05
CA LYS A 219 14.35 -4.43 -3.03
C LYS A 219 14.59 -5.78 -2.39
N LEU A 220 15.14 -6.72 -3.16
CA LEU A 220 15.32 -8.11 -2.72
C LEU A 220 16.13 -8.19 -1.41
N ASP A 221 17.20 -7.41 -1.31
CA ASP A 221 18.10 -7.39 -0.15
C ASP A 221 17.42 -6.82 1.11
N LEU A 222 16.44 -5.92 0.94
CA LEU A 222 15.69 -5.34 2.06
C LEU A 222 14.49 -6.18 2.46
N ASN A 223 13.89 -6.92 1.52
CA ASN A 223 12.72 -7.75 1.79
C ASN A 223 13.01 -8.82 2.84
N ALA A 224 14.23 -9.38 2.86
CA ALA A 224 14.65 -10.33 3.89
C ALA A 224 14.67 -9.67 5.28
N SER A 225 15.28 -8.49 5.42
CA SER A 225 15.29 -7.72 6.67
C SER A 225 13.87 -7.32 7.09
N LEU A 226 13.04 -6.83 6.16
CA LEU A 226 11.67 -6.42 6.42
C LEU A 226 10.81 -7.59 6.92
N ARG A 227 10.87 -8.75 6.26
CA ARG A 227 10.11 -9.94 6.65
C ARG A 227 10.49 -10.44 8.05
N ARG A 228 11.77 -10.31 8.40
CA ARG A 228 12.28 -10.71 9.71
C ARG A 228 11.68 -9.90 10.87
N PHE A 229 11.28 -8.64 10.67
CA PHE A 229 10.55 -7.86 11.70
C PHE A 229 9.21 -8.49 12.10
N PHE A 230 8.66 -9.37 11.26
CA PHE A 230 7.40 -10.06 11.51
C PHE A 230 7.60 -11.51 12.00
N ASP A 231 8.83 -11.98 12.10
CA ASP A 231 9.15 -13.29 12.66
C ASP A 231 9.06 -13.25 14.19
N GLN A 232 8.00 -13.86 14.72
CA GLN A 232 7.77 -13.92 16.17
C GLN A 232 8.75 -14.83 16.91
N THR A 233 9.48 -15.68 16.19
CA THR A 233 10.45 -16.60 16.79
C THR A 233 11.82 -15.97 16.96
N ASP A 234 12.05 -14.79 16.37
CA ASP A 234 13.30 -14.06 16.50
C ASP A 234 13.39 -13.30 17.84
N PRO A 235 14.33 -13.66 18.74
CA PRO A 235 14.45 -13.02 20.05
C PRO A 235 14.91 -11.55 19.99
N LEU A 236 15.39 -11.06 18.84
CA LEU A 236 15.78 -9.66 18.64
C LEU A 236 14.58 -8.76 18.29
N VAL A 237 13.47 -9.34 17.84
CA VAL A 237 12.27 -8.58 17.45
C VAL A 237 11.47 -8.23 18.71
N LYS A 238 11.28 -6.93 18.94
CA LYS A 238 10.47 -6.41 20.06
C LYS A 238 9.35 -5.55 19.51
N ARG A 239 8.11 -5.84 19.91
CA ARG A 239 6.94 -5.02 19.59
C ARG A 239 6.82 -3.87 20.59
N LYS A 240 6.76 -2.65 20.09
CA LYS A 240 6.34 -1.47 20.87
C LYS A 240 4.86 -1.21 20.56
N ARG A 241 4.06 -0.92 21.58
CA ARG A 241 2.67 -0.44 21.45
C ARG A 241 2.62 1.06 21.64
#